data_AF-A0A3C1DG01-F1
#
_entry.id   AF-A0A3C1DG01-F1
#
_cell.length_a   1.000
_cell.length_b   1.000
_cell.length_c   1.000
_cell.angle_alpha   90.00
_cell.angle_beta   90.00
_cell.angle_gamma   90.00
#
_symmetry.space_group_name_H-M   'P 1'
#
loop_
_entity.id
_entity.type
_entity.pdbx_description
1 polymer ?
#
loop_
_entity_poly.entity_id
_entity_poly.type
_entity_poly.pdbx_seq_one_letter_code
_entity_poly.pdbx_strand_id
1 'polypeptide(L)'
;AADLRAAQALVDFPQLREAVDSGAVSRRHVDVIVAIGLRNDTRARMLPDFLQAFVEIATHYPATTLRTVMRRWADQVDPLMTAGDEDEAHQRRYLHVSHLADGVAVEGFFGRTQGATILAAMNAALSELHRSGSANDEPSKDRVDQRMPVSTSQQRADAFVNLMDRVLAGGGLPAVGGSRATVTVLVPLSRLEHPCEHPADPDTLKLQVAGHQPIDPRRLFAAGSAEIGVSNGPGRDVISAQAAQR
;
A
#
# COMPACT_ATOMS: atom_id res chain seq x y z
N ALA A 1 19.29 -13.62 -20.70
CA ALA A 1 18.07 -14.31 -21.20
C ALA A 1 17.10 -13.38 -21.93
N ALA A 2 16.83 -12.16 -21.43
CA ALA A 2 15.94 -11.21 -22.11
C ALA A 2 16.51 -10.73 -23.46
N ASP A 3 17.81 -10.40 -23.51
CA ASP A 3 18.44 -9.90 -24.75
C ASP A 3 18.50 -10.93 -25.87
N LEU A 4 18.73 -12.20 -25.52
CA LEU A 4 18.70 -13.30 -26.47
C LEU A 4 17.29 -13.48 -27.08
N ARG A 5 16.23 -13.39 -26.26
CA ARG A 5 14.84 -13.49 -26.75
C ARG A 5 14.48 -12.34 -27.66
N ALA A 6 14.92 -11.12 -27.33
CA ALA A 6 14.67 -9.97 -28.18
C ALA A 6 15.48 -10.03 -29.49
N ALA A 7 16.75 -10.47 -29.45
CA ALA A 7 17.53 -10.71 -30.65
C ALA A 7 16.86 -11.77 -31.55
N GLN A 8 16.41 -12.88 -30.98
CA GLN A 8 15.69 -13.93 -31.70
C GLN A 8 14.39 -13.40 -32.32
N ALA A 9 13.61 -12.60 -31.60
CA ALA A 9 12.39 -12.00 -32.14
C ALA A 9 12.67 -11.08 -33.35
N LEU A 10 13.81 -10.36 -33.37
CA LEU A 10 14.21 -9.61 -34.55
C LEU A 10 14.65 -10.51 -35.72
N VAL A 11 15.03 -11.77 -35.49
CA VAL A 11 15.23 -12.78 -36.54
C VAL A 11 13.91 -13.30 -37.07
N ASP A 12 13.00 -13.65 -36.17
CA ASP A 12 11.74 -14.29 -36.51
C ASP A 12 10.76 -13.30 -37.17
N PHE A 13 10.91 -12.00 -36.90
CA PHE A 13 10.03 -10.96 -37.41
C PHE A 13 10.79 -9.86 -38.20
N PRO A 14 10.99 -10.05 -39.51
CA PRO A 14 11.73 -9.10 -40.36
C PRO A 14 11.17 -7.68 -40.34
N GLN A 15 9.84 -7.52 -40.31
CA GLN A 15 9.19 -6.21 -40.25
C GLN A 15 9.47 -5.44 -38.94
N LEU A 16 9.65 -6.16 -37.82
CA LEU A 16 10.04 -5.54 -36.56
C LEU A 16 11.51 -5.11 -36.59
N ARG A 17 12.38 -5.92 -37.22
CA ARG A 17 13.78 -5.56 -37.44
C ARG A 17 13.91 -4.30 -38.27
N GLU A 18 13.22 -4.21 -39.40
CA GLU A 18 13.26 -3.02 -40.27
C GLU A 18 12.83 -1.74 -39.53
N ALA A 19 11.80 -1.84 -38.69
CA ALA A 19 11.35 -0.72 -37.86
C ALA A 19 12.36 -0.31 -36.76
N VAL A 20 13.16 -1.25 -36.26
CA VAL A 20 14.25 -0.98 -35.31
C VAL A 20 15.46 -0.39 -36.03
N ASP A 21 15.85 -0.95 -37.17
CA ASP A 21 17.02 -0.53 -37.95
C ASP A 21 16.83 0.89 -38.52
N SER A 22 15.60 1.25 -38.89
CA SER A 22 15.22 2.62 -39.27
C SER A 22 15.14 3.61 -38.10
N GLY A 23 15.27 3.14 -36.86
CA GLY A 23 15.17 3.95 -35.65
C GLY A 23 13.73 4.35 -35.25
N ALA A 24 12.72 3.91 -36.01
CA ALA A 24 11.31 4.19 -35.72
C ALA A 24 10.85 3.50 -34.41
N VAL A 25 11.44 2.35 -34.08
CA VAL A 25 11.06 1.55 -32.92
C VAL A 25 12.24 1.35 -31.97
N SER A 26 12.12 1.90 -30.75
CA SER A 26 13.13 1.72 -29.70
C SER A 26 13.21 0.30 -29.13
N ARG A 27 14.33 -0.04 -28.47
CA ARG A 27 14.50 -1.31 -27.74
C ARG A 27 13.39 -1.58 -26.72
N ARG A 28 12.90 -0.55 -26.03
CA ARG A 28 11.80 -0.68 -25.05
C ARG A 28 10.50 -1.18 -25.69
N HIS A 29 10.25 -0.85 -26.96
CA HIS A 29 9.10 -1.38 -27.69
C HIS A 29 9.27 -2.87 -28.01
N VAL A 30 10.46 -3.27 -28.47
CA VAL A 30 10.79 -4.68 -28.72
C VAL A 30 10.61 -5.51 -27.45
N ASP A 31 11.10 -5.03 -26.31
CA ASP A 31 10.93 -5.72 -25.03
C ASP A 31 9.45 -5.91 -24.67
N VAL A 32 8.59 -4.93 -24.96
CA VAL A 32 7.14 -5.05 -24.73
C VAL A 32 6.52 -6.09 -25.65
N ILE A 33 6.87 -6.07 -26.94
CA ILE A 33 6.35 -7.03 -27.93
C ILE A 33 6.72 -8.45 -27.54
N VAL A 34 7.99 -8.68 -27.19
CA VAL A 34 8.50 -9.98 -26.80
C VAL A 34 7.92 -10.44 -25.46
N ALA A 35 7.89 -9.56 -24.45
CA ALA A 35 7.44 -9.95 -23.12
C ALA A 35 5.94 -10.31 -23.07
N ILE A 36 5.11 -9.69 -23.91
CA ILE A 36 3.66 -9.94 -23.93
C ILE A 36 3.28 -10.94 -25.03
N GLY A 37 3.77 -10.73 -26.24
CA GLY A 37 3.41 -11.49 -27.44
C GLY A 37 3.98 -12.91 -27.45
N LEU A 38 5.17 -13.13 -26.89
CA LEU A 38 5.82 -14.43 -26.87
C LEU A 38 5.79 -15.09 -25.48
N ARG A 39 4.84 -14.69 -24.62
CA ARG A 39 4.74 -15.24 -23.26
C ARG A 39 4.30 -16.70 -23.24
N ASN A 40 3.55 -17.15 -24.24
CA ASN A 40 3.08 -18.52 -24.40
C ASN A 40 2.79 -18.84 -25.87
N ASP A 41 2.54 -20.11 -26.17
CA ASP A 41 2.34 -20.60 -27.54
C ASP A 41 1.07 -20.05 -28.20
N THR A 42 0.00 -19.81 -27.44
CA THR A 42 -1.25 -19.25 -27.98
C THR A 42 -1.03 -17.84 -28.50
N ARG A 43 -0.39 -16.98 -27.70
CA ARG A 43 -0.06 -15.60 -28.06
C ARG A 43 0.99 -15.56 -29.16
N ALA A 44 2.02 -16.42 -29.09
CA ALA A 44 3.07 -16.49 -30.09
C ALA A 44 2.53 -16.86 -31.48
N ARG A 45 1.53 -17.76 -31.53
CA ARG A 45 0.88 -18.16 -32.79
C ARG A 45 0.06 -17.05 -33.43
N MET A 46 -0.59 -16.22 -32.62
CA MET A 46 -1.43 -15.10 -33.10
C MET A 46 -0.65 -13.81 -33.33
N LEU A 47 0.53 -13.64 -32.73
CA LEU A 47 1.33 -12.42 -32.82
C LEU A 47 1.62 -11.97 -34.26
N PRO A 48 1.99 -12.84 -35.23
CA PRO A 48 2.27 -12.43 -36.60
C PRO A 48 1.12 -11.63 -37.24
N ASP A 49 -0.12 -12.03 -37.01
CA ASP A 49 -1.32 -11.43 -37.62
C ASP A 49 -1.56 -9.98 -37.15
N PHE A 50 -1.10 -9.63 -35.95
CA PHE A 50 -1.27 -8.30 -35.35
C PHE A 50 0.03 -7.48 -35.30
N LEU A 51 1.16 -8.08 -35.66
CA LEU A 51 2.46 -7.46 -35.45
C LEU A 51 2.62 -6.16 -36.24
N GLN A 52 2.05 -6.07 -37.45
CA GLN A 52 2.08 -4.84 -38.24
C GLN A 52 1.41 -3.67 -37.49
N ALA A 53 0.24 -3.90 -36.89
CA ALA A 53 -0.46 -2.88 -36.11
C ALA A 53 0.34 -2.48 -34.85
N PHE A 54 1.01 -3.42 -34.19
CA PHE A 54 1.86 -3.10 -33.03
C PHE A 54 3.10 -2.29 -33.42
N VAL A 55 3.72 -2.59 -34.55
CA VAL A 55 4.84 -1.79 -35.09
C VAL A 55 4.37 -0.38 -35.42
N GLU A 56 3.21 -0.23 -36.08
CA GLU A 56 2.64 1.08 -36.39
C GLU A 56 2.38 1.91 -35.13
N ILE A 57 1.82 1.29 -34.08
CA ILE A 57 1.64 1.96 -32.78
C ILE A 57 2.98 2.33 -32.15
N ALA A 58 3.97 1.44 -32.19
CA ALA A 58 5.29 1.65 -31.61
C ALA A 58 6.06 2.81 -32.27
N THR A 59 5.79 3.08 -33.54
CA THR A 59 6.37 4.21 -34.29
C THR A 59 5.81 5.56 -33.83
N HIS A 60 4.54 5.61 -33.43
CA HIS A 60 3.86 6.89 -33.13
C HIS A 60 3.68 7.15 -31.63
N TYR A 61 3.74 6.12 -30.79
CA TYR A 61 3.41 6.22 -29.36
C TYR A 61 4.51 5.62 -28.47
N PRO A 62 4.64 6.09 -27.21
CA PRO A 62 5.58 5.53 -26.26
C PRO A 62 5.30 4.06 -25.90
N ALA A 63 6.33 3.35 -25.43
CA ALA A 63 6.26 1.95 -25.04
C ALA A 63 5.23 1.64 -23.94
N THR A 64 4.87 2.62 -23.11
CA THR A 64 3.81 2.50 -22.10
C THR A 64 2.43 2.35 -22.74
N THR A 65 2.17 3.07 -23.84
CA THR A 65 0.93 2.98 -24.61
C THR A 65 0.86 1.63 -25.32
N LEU A 66 1.93 1.24 -26.03
CA LEU A 66 2.03 -0.08 -26.67
C LEU A 66 1.78 -1.21 -25.66
N ARG A 67 2.39 -1.13 -24.47
CA ARG A 67 2.20 -2.12 -23.40
C ARG A 67 0.73 -2.25 -22.99
N THR A 68 0.02 -1.14 -22.90
CA THR A 68 -1.40 -1.14 -22.54
C THR A 68 -2.24 -1.80 -23.63
N VAL A 69 -1.99 -1.46 -24.90
CA VAL A 69 -2.68 -2.06 -26.05
C VAL A 69 -2.43 -3.57 -26.12
N MET A 70 -1.16 -3.98 -26.05
CA MET A 70 -0.79 -5.39 -26.11
C MET A 70 -1.33 -6.20 -24.92
N ARG A 71 -1.45 -5.61 -23.73
CA ARG A 71 -2.11 -6.28 -22.58
C ARG A 71 -3.58 -6.56 -22.86
N ARG A 72 -4.30 -5.63 -23.50
CA ARG A 72 -5.70 -5.83 -23.90
C ARG A 72 -5.84 -6.90 -24.99
N TRP A 73 -4.95 -6.87 -25.98
CA TRP A 73 -4.89 -7.93 -26.99
C TRP A 73 -4.62 -9.31 -26.37
N ALA A 74 -3.67 -9.37 -25.43
CA ALA A 74 -3.30 -10.61 -24.76
C ALA A 74 -4.46 -11.19 -23.91
N ASP A 75 -5.27 -10.32 -23.30
CA ASP A 75 -6.49 -10.69 -22.58
C ASP A 75 -7.56 -11.29 -23.52
N GLN A 76 -7.73 -10.71 -24.72
CA GLN A 76 -8.69 -11.21 -25.71
C GLN A 76 -8.26 -12.52 -26.39
N VAL A 77 -6.97 -12.68 -26.64
CA VAL A 77 -6.41 -13.89 -27.30
C VAL A 77 -6.27 -15.06 -26.34
N ASP A 78 -5.99 -14.77 -25.06
CA ASP A 78 -5.74 -15.77 -24.03
C ASP A 78 -6.31 -15.32 -22.68
N PRO A 79 -7.66 -15.41 -22.51
CA PRO A 79 -8.34 -15.00 -21.29
C PRO A 79 -8.04 -15.94 -20.11
N LEU A 80 -7.80 -17.23 -20.38
CA LEU A 80 -7.56 -18.23 -19.33
C LEU A 80 -6.23 -18.01 -18.61
N MET A 81 -5.15 -17.67 -19.32
CA MET A 81 -3.90 -17.29 -18.66
C MET A 81 -4.06 -15.99 -17.88
N THR A 82 -4.85 -15.03 -18.38
CA THR A 82 -5.08 -13.76 -17.65
C THR A 82 -5.82 -13.99 -16.34
N ALA A 83 -6.79 -14.91 -16.30
CA ALA A 83 -7.42 -15.37 -15.07
C ALA A 83 -6.42 -16.05 -14.13
N GLY A 84 -5.56 -16.94 -14.66
CA GLY A 84 -4.50 -17.58 -13.87
C GLY A 84 -3.49 -16.60 -13.26
N ASP A 85 -3.12 -15.53 -13.98
CA ASP A 85 -2.27 -14.45 -13.46
C ASP A 85 -2.95 -13.69 -12.31
N GLU A 86 -4.28 -13.55 -12.34
CA GLU A 86 -5.04 -12.91 -11.27
C GLU A 86 -5.16 -13.78 -10.03
N ASP A 87 -5.36 -15.08 -10.22
CA ASP A 87 -5.33 -16.06 -9.13
C ASP A 87 -3.94 -16.14 -8.49
N GLU A 88 -2.88 -16.11 -9.28
CA GLU A 88 -1.51 -16.07 -8.77
C GLU A 88 -1.23 -14.77 -8.00
N ALA A 89 -1.67 -13.61 -8.54
CA ALA A 89 -1.55 -12.34 -7.83
C ALA A 89 -2.35 -12.35 -6.51
N HIS A 90 -3.51 -13.02 -6.50
CA HIS A 90 -4.31 -13.21 -5.30
C HIS A 90 -3.61 -14.12 -4.28
N GLN A 91 -2.91 -15.16 -4.71
CA GLN A 91 -2.14 -16.04 -3.82
C GLN A 91 -0.90 -15.37 -3.23
N ARG A 92 -0.30 -14.44 -3.97
CA ARG A 92 0.86 -13.63 -3.51
C ARG A 92 0.47 -12.46 -2.61
N ARG A 93 -0.82 -12.23 -2.36
CA ARG A 93 -1.27 -11.10 -1.53
C ARG A 93 -0.74 -11.24 -0.11
N TYR A 94 -0.29 -10.13 0.45
CA TYR A 94 0.15 -10.09 1.84
C TYR A 94 -0.19 -8.73 2.45
N LEU A 95 -0.30 -8.72 3.76
CA LEU A 95 -0.39 -7.52 4.58
C LEU A 95 0.46 -7.75 5.82
N HIS A 96 1.56 -7.02 5.93
CA HIS A 96 2.45 -7.03 7.07
C HIS A 96 2.18 -5.79 7.91
N VAL A 97 1.96 -6.02 9.20
CA VAL A 97 1.81 -4.98 10.21
C VAL A 97 2.98 -5.15 11.17
N SER A 98 3.87 -4.16 11.19
CA SER A 98 5.07 -4.17 12.03
C SER A 98 4.97 -3.07 13.07
N HIS A 99 5.24 -3.42 14.33
CA HIS A 99 5.40 -2.44 15.39
C HIS A 99 6.78 -1.80 15.27
N LEU A 100 6.80 -0.48 15.13
CA LEU A 100 7.99 0.35 15.25
C LEU A 100 7.97 1.00 16.62
N ALA A 101 9.07 1.66 16.98
CA ALA A 101 9.17 2.32 18.27
C ALA A 101 8.08 3.40 18.44
N ASP A 102 7.78 4.16 17.38
CA ASP A 102 6.94 5.36 17.38
C ASP A 102 5.61 5.19 16.66
N GLY A 103 5.33 3.98 16.17
CA GLY A 103 4.12 3.75 15.42
C GLY A 103 4.04 2.36 14.81
N VAL A 104 3.16 2.23 13.83
CA VAL A 104 2.91 0.95 13.15
C VAL A 104 3.10 1.16 11.66
N ALA A 105 3.98 0.39 11.05
CA ALA A 105 4.10 0.32 9.60
C ALA A 105 3.18 -0.75 9.05
N VAL A 106 2.44 -0.39 8.00
CA VAL A 106 1.58 -1.31 7.27
C VAL A 106 2.09 -1.38 5.83
N GLU A 107 2.53 -2.56 5.42
CA GLU A 107 2.99 -2.85 4.07
C GLU A 107 2.15 -3.97 3.47
N GLY A 108 1.73 -3.84 2.21
CA GLY A 108 0.94 -4.89 1.59
C GLY A 108 1.01 -4.90 0.08
N PHE A 109 0.80 -6.08 -0.47
CA PHE A 109 0.58 -6.30 -1.89
C PHE A 109 -0.81 -6.90 -2.10
N PHE A 110 -1.55 -6.31 -3.02
CA PHE A 110 -2.90 -6.75 -3.37
C PHE A 110 -3.01 -6.91 -4.88
N GLY A 111 -3.77 -7.92 -5.32
CA GLY A 111 -4.11 -8.09 -6.73
C GLY A 111 -4.90 -6.89 -7.27
N ARG A 112 -5.04 -6.80 -8.60
CA ARG A 112 -5.62 -5.63 -9.28
C ARG A 112 -7.01 -5.24 -8.75
N THR A 113 -7.92 -6.20 -8.63
CA THR A 113 -9.29 -5.96 -8.17
C THR A 113 -9.32 -5.43 -6.73
N GLN A 114 -8.62 -6.11 -5.81
CA GLN A 114 -8.55 -5.70 -4.40
C GLN A 114 -7.84 -4.35 -4.23
N GLY A 115 -6.75 -4.12 -4.95
CA GLY A 115 -6.04 -2.84 -4.96
C GLY A 115 -6.91 -1.70 -5.47
N ALA A 116 -7.71 -1.93 -6.54
CA ALA A 116 -8.67 -0.96 -7.03
C ALA A 116 -9.77 -0.66 -6.00
N THR A 117 -10.28 -1.68 -5.29
CA THR A 117 -11.23 -1.49 -4.19
C THR A 117 -10.63 -0.65 -3.06
N ILE A 118 -9.39 -0.93 -2.63
CA ILE A 118 -8.69 -0.16 -1.61
C ILE A 118 -8.54 1.30 -2.06
N LEU A 119 -8.07 1.53 -3.29
CA LEU A 119 -7.92 2.88 -3.85
C LEU A 119 -9.26 3.63 -3.93
N ALA A 120 -10.33 2.96 -4.35
CA ALA A 120 -11.66 3.54 -4.42
C ALA A 120 -12.17 3.95 -3.03
N ALA A 121 -12.04 3.07 -2.03
CA ALA A 121 -12.43 3.36 -0.65
C ALA A 121 -11.63 4.53 -0.05
N MET A 122 -10.31 4.55 -0.28
CA MET A 122 -9.42 5.63 0.15
C MET A 122 -9.78 6.97 -0.49
N ASN A 123 -10.05 6.99 -1.81
CA ASN A 123 -10.45 8.19 -2.51
C ASN A 123 -11.82 8.71 -2.02
N ALA A 124 -12.74 7.81 -1.67
CA ALA A 124 -14.03 8.18 -1.08
C ALA A 124 -13.86 8.82 0.31
N ALA A 125 -13.03 8.22 1.18
CA ALA A 125 -12.72 8.75 2.50
C ALA A 125 -12.03 10.13 2.42
N LEU A 126 -11.04 10.29 1.53
CA LEU A 126 -10.39 11.58 1.25
C LEU A 126 -11.41 12.66 0.82
N SER A 127 -12.30 12.31 -0.12
CA SER A 127 -13.32 13.23 -0.62
C SER A 127 -14.31 13.66 0.46
N GLU A 128 -14.50 12.84 1.49
CA GLU A 128 -15.32 13.20 2.63
C GLU A 128 -14.60 14.10 3.62
N LEU A 129 -13.33 13.81 3.95
CA LEU A 129 -12.50 14.68 4.79
C LEU A 129 -12.37 16.09 4.21
N HIS A 130 -12.24 16.20 2.88
CA HIS A 130 -12.25 17.51 2.22
C HIS A 130 -13.59 18.23 2.37
N ARG A 131 -14.72 17.51 2.25
CA ARG A 131 -16.06 18.10 2.43
C ARG A 131 -16.30 18.57 3.86
N SER A 132 -15.88 17.80 4.86
CA SER A 132 -16.02 18.20 6.27
C SER A 132 -15.08 19.34 6.66
N GLY A 133 -13.86 19.37 6.12
CA GLY A 133 -12.92 20.47 6.30
C GLY A 133 -13.42 21.78 5.68
N SER A 134 -13.90 21.75 4.44
CA SER A 134 -14.46 22.93 3.78
C SER A 134 -15.79 23.42 4.35
N ALA A 135 -16.51 22.60 5.12
CA ALA A 135 -17.73 23.04 5.81
C ALA A 135 -17.42 23.91 7.06
N ASN A 136 -16.20 23.83 7.59
CA ASN A 136 -15.74 24.62 8.73
C ASN A 136 -14.97 25.90 8.33
N ASP A 137 -14.58 26.03 7.06
CA ASP A 137 -14.05 27.28 6.50
C ASP A 137 -15.22 28.07 5.88
N GLU A 138 -15.55 29.24 6.44
CA GLU A 138 -16.52 30.14 5.81
C GLU A 138 -16.10 30.45 4.36
N PRO A 139 -17.05 30.54 3.41
CA PRO A 139 -16.73 30.71 2.00
C PRO A 139 -16.20 32.13 1.76
N SER A 140 -14.88 32.32 1.84
CA SER A 140 -14.22 33.44 1.18
C SER A 140 -14.44 33.27 -0.32
N LYS A 141 -15.35 34.09 -0.86
CA LYS A 141 -15.60 34.27 -2.29
C LYS A 141 -14.30 34.68 -2.98
N ASP A 142 -13.52 33.70 -3.41
CA ASP A 142 -12.54 33.77 -4.51
C ASP A 142 -11.67 32.52 -4.48
N ARG A 143 -12.08 31.49 -5.22
CA ARG A 143 -11.15 30.57 -5.91
C ARG A 143 -11.90 29.61 -6.83
N VAL A 144 -12.06 30.08 -8.06
CA VAL A 144 -12.20 29.26 -9.25
C VAL A 144 -10.84 28.58 -9.47
N ASP A 145 -10.68 27.38 -8.92
CA ASP A 145 -9.72 26.37 -9.37
C ASP A 145 -9.98 25.07 -8.60
N GLN A 146 -11.04 24.33 -8.97
CA GLN A 146 -11.27 22.95 -8.51
C GLN A 146 -10.30 21.99 -9.20
N ARG A 147 -9.00 22.23 -9.03
CA ARG A 147 -8.00 21.18 -9.18
C ARG A 147 -7.92 20.53 -7.81
N MET A 148 -8.53 19.34 -7.68
CA MET A 148 -8.38 18.51 -6.48
C MET A 148 -6.90 18.54 -6.06
N PRO A 149 -6.57 19.01 -4.84
CA PRO A 149 -5.17 19.01 -4.41
C PRO A 149 -4.65 17.58 -4.55
N VAL A 150 -3.43 17.45 -5.07
CA VAL A 150 -2.76 16.14 -5.15
C VAL A 150 -2.68 15.61 -3.72
N SER A 151 -3.31 14.46 -3.47
CA SER A 151 -3.37 13.88 -2.13
C SER A 151 -1.95 13.70 -1.58
N THR A 152 -1.66 14.28 -0.41
CA THR A 152 -0.36 14.05 0.26
C THR A 152 -0.34 12.66 0.91
N SER A 153 0.85 12.18 1.28
CA SER A 153 0.99 10.94 2.05
C SER A 153 0.24 11.00 3.40
N GLN A 154 0.30 12.15 4.08
CA GLN A 154 -0.42 12.39 5.33
C GLN A 154 -1.94 12.33 5.14
N GLN A 155 -2.49 12.99 4.11
CA GLN A 155 -3.92 12.92 3.83
C GLN A 155 -4.40 11.48 3.56
N ARG A 156 -3.58 10.68 2.87
CA ARG A 156 -3.87 9.25 2.68
C ARG A 156 -3.85 8.49 4.01
N ALA A 157 -2.90 8.77 4.90
CA ALA A 157 -2.87 8.17 6.23
C ALA A 157 -4.13 8.54 7.04
N ASP A 158 -4.55 9.81 7.02
CA ASP A 158 -5.76 10.26 7.71
C ASP A 158 -7.02 9.59 7.16
N ALA A 159 -7.12 9.46 5.83
CA ALA A 159 -8.23 8.76 5.18
C ALA A 159 -8.26 7.26 5.54
N PHE A 160 -7.10 6.63 5.66
CA PHE A 160 -7.00 5.24 6.08
C PHE A 160 -7.47 5.05 7.53
N VAL A 161 -7.00 5.90 8.45
CA VAL A 161 -7.44 5.90 9.85
C VAL A 161 -8.95 6.14 9.95
N ASN A 162 -9.47 7.13 9.22
CA ASN A 162 -10.90 7.42 9.22
C ASN A 162 -11.75 6.24 8.71
N LEU A 163 -11.26 5.49 7.71
CA LEU A 163 -11.93 4.27 7.26
C LEU A 163 -11.95 3.20 8.37
N MET A 164 -10.84 2.99 9.07
CA MET A 164 -10.77 2.04 10.19
C MET A 164 -11.69 2.44 11.34
N ASP A 165 -11.71 3.72 11.71
CA ASP A 165 -12.58 4.25 12.76
C ASP A 165 -14.05 3.99 12.46
N ARG A 166 -14.49 4.15 11.21
CA ARG A 166 -15.86 3.81 10.79
C ARG A 166 -16.17 2.34 10.95
N VAL A 167 -15.23 1.47 10.58
CA VAL A 167 -15.42 0.02 10.72
C VAL A 167 -15.53 -0.35 12.20
N LEU A 168 -14.68 0.23 13.05
CA LEU A 168 -14.74 0.06 14.50
C LEU A 168 -16.04 0.64 15.11
N ALA A 169 -16.54 1.76 14.57
CA ALA A 169 -17.78 2.43 15.00
C ALA A 169 -19.06 1.82 14.42
N GLY A 170 -18.98 1.07 13.31
CA GLY A 170 -20.12 0.55 12.56
C GLY A 170 -20.89 -0.61 13.21
N GLY A 171 -20.42 -1.15 14.33
CA GLY A 171 -21.16 -2.13 15.15
C GLY A 171 -21.29 -3.53 14.57
N GLY A 172 -20.91 -3.76 13.31
CA GLY A 172 -20.96 -5.06 12.64
C GLY A 172 -19.76 -5.99 12.89
N LEU A 173 -18.81 -5.59 13.73
CA LEU A 173 -17.64 -6.41 14.06
C LEU A 173 -17.99 -7.48 15.11
N PRO A 174 -17.41 -8.69 15.03
CA PRO A 174 -17.60 -9.72 16.04
C PRO A 174 -17.19 -9.22 17.42
N ALA A 175 -18.07 -9.38 18.40
CA ALA A 175 -17.76 -9.13 19.79
C ALA A 175 -17.06 -10.36 20.38
N VAL A 176 -15.73 -10.34 20.48
CA VAL A 176 -15.01 -11.36 21.25
C VAL A 176 -15.22 -11.04 22.74
N GLY A 177 -15.88 -11.94 23.48
CA GLY A 177 -16.19 -11.72 24.90
C GLY A 177 -17.27 -10.67 25.18
N GLY A 178 -18.16 -10.38 24.22
CA GLY A 178 -19.29 -9.46 24.40
C GLY A 178 -18.95 -7.96 24.36
N SER A 179 -17.68 -7.61 24.11
CA SER A 179 -17.23 -6.22 23.96
C SER A 179 -16.66 -5.97 22.56
N ARG A 180 -16.83 -4.75 22.07
CA ARG A 180 -16.26 -4.29 20.79
C ARG A 180 -14.73 -4.24 20.89
N ALA A 181 -14.03 -4.36 19.77
CA ALA A 181 -12.59 -4.10 19.75
C ALA A 181 -12.33 -2.66 20.22
N THR A 182 -11.57 -2.50 21.31
CA THR A 182 -11.25 -1.19 21.90
C THR A 182 -9.75 -0.99 21.95
N VAL A 183 -9.33 0.23 21.61
CA VAL A 183 -7.97 0.72 21.86
C VAL A 183 -7.96 1.30 23.27
N THR A 184 -7.11 0.77 24.15
CA THR A 184 -6.97 1.24 25.53
C THR A 184 -5.64 1.95 25.69
N VAL A 185 -5.68 3.23 26.04
CA VAL A 185 -4.51 4.00 26.48
C VAL A 185 -4.53 4.06 28.00
N LEU A 186 -3.51 3.52 28.65
CA LEU A 186 -3.33 3.60 30.09
C LEU A 186 -2.23 4.60 30.38
N VAL A 187 -2.57 5.67 31.08
CA VAL A 187 -1.62 6.67 31.58
C VAL A 187 -1.66 6.61 33.10
N PRO A 188 -0.55 6.32 33.79
CA PRO A 188 -0.50 6.35 35.25
C PRO A 188 -0.88 7.73 35.78
N LEU A 189 -1.72 7.77 36.82
CA LEU A 189 -2.21 9.02 37.41
C LEU A 189 -1.07 9.96 37.82
N SER A 190 0.01 9.40 38.40
CA SER A 190 1.20 10.15 38.79
C SER A 190 1.84 10.95 37.65
N ARG A 191 1.75 10.46 36.40
CA ARG A 191 2.23 11.13 35.18
C ARG A 191 1.28 12.24 34.71
N LEU A 192 0.00 12.18 35.04
CA LEU A 192 -0.97 13.23 34.73
C LEU A 192 -0.93 14.37 35.76
N GLU A 193 -0.65 14.05 37.02
CA GLU A 193 -0.62 15.01 38.14
C GLU A 193 0.64 15.88 38.16
N HIS A 194 1.77 15.35 37.68
CA HIS A 194 3.03 16.07 37.60
C HIS A 194 3.37 16.29 36.12
N PRO A 195 3.53 17.55 35.65
CA PRO A 195 4.14 17.80 34.34
C PRO A 195 5.43 16.99 34.26
N CYS A 196 5.70 16.35 33.12
CA CYS A 196 6.91 15.54 32.87
C CYS A 196 8.23 16.34 32.91
N GLU A 197 8.32 17.41 33.70
CA GLU A 197 9.48 18.28 33.87
C GLU A 197 10.52 17.66 34.82
N HIS A 198 10.14 16.70 35.68
CA HIS A 198 11.06 16.08 36.64
C HIS A 198 11.17 14.56 36.41
N PRO A 199 12.39 14.02 36.26
CA PRO A 199 12.60 12.59 36.10
C PRO A 199 12.16 11.83 37.35
N ALA A 200 11.76 10.56 37.17
CA ALA A 200 11.42 9.69 38.27
C ALA A 200 12.60 9.54 39.24
N ASP A 201 12.32 9.48 40.54
CA ASP A 201 13.32 9.32 41.59
C ASP A 201 14.07 7.97 41.42
N PRO A 202 15.42 7.98 41.29
CA PRO A 202 16.21 6.78 41.10
C PRO A 202 16.06 5.71 42.18
N ASP A 203 15.85 6.11 43.43
CA ASP A 203 15.76 5.15 44.54
C ASP A 203 14.41 4.41 44.53
N THR A 204 13.34 5.11 44.14
CA THR A 204 12.04 4.50 43.84
C THR A 204 12.11 3.45 42.72
N LEU A 205 12.87 3.71 41.65
CA LEU A 205 13.06 2.76 40.54
C LEU A 205 13.84 1.51 40.98
N LYS A 206 14.88 1.67 41.80
CA LYS A 206 15.67 0.55 42.34
C LYS A 206 14.83 -0.36 43.24
N LEU A 207 13.91 0.22 44.03
CA LEU A 207 12.98 -0.55 44.86
C LEU A 207 12.04 -1.43 44.04
N GLN A 208 11.59 -0.97 42.86
CA GLN A 208 10.74 -1.78 41.97
C GLN A 208 11.47 -3.02 41.43
N VAL A 209 12.76 -2.89 41.12
CA VAL A 209 13.64 -3.99 40.70
C VAL A 209 13.86 -4.99 41.85
N ALA A 210 14.03 -4.49 43.07
CA ALA A 210 14.29 -5.33 44.24
C ALA A 210 13.05 -6.09 44.77
N GLY A 211 11.84 -5.55 44.57
CA GLY A 211 10.62 -6.03 45.21
C GLY A 211 9.89 -7.21 44.53
N HIS A 212 10.25 -7.63 43.32
CA HIS A 212 9.45 -8.58 42.53
C HIS A 212 10.20 -9.85 42.13
N GLN A 213 10.46 -10.82 43.01
CA GLN A 213 10.91 -12.15 42.54
C GLN A 213 9.75 -13.17 42.49
N PRO A 214 9.54 -13.87 41.36
CA PRO A 214 10.30 -13.80 40.11
C PRO A 214 9.89 -12.61 39.22
N ILE A 215 10.88 -11.85 38.72
CA ILE A 215 10.68 -10.67 37.86
C ILE A 215 10.30 -11.16 36.46
N ASP A 216 9.08 -10.88 35.99
CA ASP A 216 8.82 -10.86 34.55
C ASP A 216 9.41 -9.55 34.00
N PRO A 217 10.51 -9.59 33.23
CA PRO A 217 11.17 -8.37 32.75
C PRO A 217 10.24 -7.52 31.87
N ARG A 218 9.19 -8.11 31.29
CA ARG A 218 8.18 -7.38 30.49
C ARG A 218 7.29 -6.46 31.33
N ARG A 219 7.24 -6.64 32.65
CA ARG A 219 6.42 -5.84 33.57
C ARG A 219 7.21 -4.83 34.39
N LEU A 220 8.53 -4.85 34.28
CA LEU A 220 9.40 -3.93 35.01
C LEU A 220 9.21 -2.51 34.46
N PHE A 221 9.01 -1.53 35.35
CA PHE A 221 8.73 -0.11 35.02
C PHE A 221 7.42 0.18 34.26
N ALA A 222 6.62 -0.84 33.94
CA ALA A 222 5.33 -0.71 33.27
C ALA A 222 4.36 0.22 34.01
N ALA A 223 4.29 0.12 35.34
CA ALA A 223 3.37 0.91 36.18
C ALA A 223 3.63 2.44 36.17
N GLY A 224 4.85 2.87 35.80
CA GLY A 224 5.19 4.29 35.64
C GLY A 224 5.14 4.77 34.19
N SER A 225 4.85 3.87 33.25
CA SER A 225 4.88 4.13 31.81
C SER A 225 3.46 4.20 31.26
N ALA A 226 3.23 5.07 30.27
CA ALA A 226 1.98 5.02 29.53
C ALA A 226 2.04 3.89 28.52
N GLU A 227 0.94 3.19 28.34
CA GLU A 227 0.82 2.03 27.47
C GLU A 227 -0.39 2.15 26.55
N ILE A 228 -0.28 1.61 25.34
CA ILE A 228 -1.37 1.45 24.38
C ILE A 228 -1.58 -0.04 24.10
N GLY A 229 -2.83 -0.49 24.02
CA GLY A 229 -3.13 -1.87 23.66
C GLY A 229 -4.48 -2.00 22.98
N VAL A 230 -4.72 -3.16 22.37
CA VAL A 230 -5.99 -3.51 21.74
C VAL A 230 -6.58 -4.76 22.40
N SER A 231 -7.89 -4.74 22.66
CA SER A 231 -8.58 -5.84 23.37
C SER A 231 -8.56 -7.18 22.63
N ASN A 232 -8.31 -7.17 21.32
CA ASN A 232 -8.29 -8.32 20.44
C ASN A 232 -6.90 -8.58 19.78
N GLY A 233 -5.82 -8.02 20.34
CA GLY A 233 -4.46 -8.19 19.81
C GLY A 233 -3.44 -8.71 20.83
N PRO A 234 -2.17 -8.92 20.39
CA PRO A 234 -1.21 -9.74 21.12
C PRO A 234 -0.55 -9.09 22.36
N GLY A 235 -0.98 -7.90 22.81
CA GLY A 235 -0.43 -7.28 24.01
C GLY A 235 -0.62 -5.76 24.11
N ARG A 236 0.14 -5.15 25.03
CA ARG A 236 0.25 -3.70 25.25
C ARG A 236 1.66 -3.24 24.86
N ASP A 237 1.79 -2.02 24.39
CA ASP A 237 3.04 -1.39 23.96
C ASP A 237 3.25 -0.07 24.71
N VAL A 238 4.52 0.33 24.93
CA VAL A 238 4.85 1.52 25.72
C VAL A 238 4.84 2.76 24.85
N ILE A 239 4.16 3.81 25.30
CA ILE A 239 4.16 5.13 24.65
C ILE A 239 5.42 5.89 25.10
N SER A 240 6.42 5.96 24.23
CA SER A 240 7.73 6.59 24.49
C SER A 240 8.04 7.74 23.52
N ALA A 241 8.69 8.80 24.01
CA ALA A 241 9.16 9.92 23.18
C ALA A 241 10.51 9.63 22.49
N GLN A 242 11.36 8.77 23.06
CA GLN A 242 12.66 8.39 22.46
C GLN A 242 12.49 7.54 21.19
N ALA A 243 11.31 6.93 21.03
CA ALA A 243 10.93 6.22 19.85
C ALA A 243 10.84 7.09 18.58
N ALA A 244 10.53 8.38 18.72
CA ALA A 244 10.24 9.31 17.62
C ALA A 244 11.49 9.82 16.87
N GLN A 245 12.67 9.25 17.14
CA GLN A 245 13.92 9.62 16.45
C GLN A 245 14.28 8.55 15.40
N ARG A 246 13.78 8.73 14.17
CA ARG A 246 14.43 8.26 12.93
C ARG A 246 14.22 9.24 11.79
#